data_AF-A0A925VL74-F1
#
_entry.id   AF-A0A925VL74-F1
#
_cell.length_a   1.000
_cell.length_b   1.000
_cell.length_c   1.000
_cell.angle_alpha   90.00
_cell.angle_beta   90.00
_cell.angle_gamma   90.00
#
_symmetry.space_group_name_H-M   'P 1'
#
loop_
_entity.id
_entity.type
_entity.pdbx_description
1 polymer ?
#
loop_
_entity_poly.entity_id
_entity_poly.type
_entity_poly.pdbx_seq_one_letter_code
_entity_poly.pdbx_strand_id
1 'polypeptide(L)' 'QAGLAVAALGGSPLAEHGVGRNAVKQALLAQLVGAAGMAEMRAIKAALDPTGKLAPGVLLAR' A
#
# COMPACT_ATOMS: atom_id res chain seq x y z
N GLN A 1 7.93 -10.85 -6.79
CA GLN A 1 9.31 -10.55 -7.24
C GLN A 1 9.36 -9.64 -8.47
N ALA A 2 8.55 -9.87 -9.52
CA ALA A 2 8.51 -9.00 -10.71
C ALA A 2 8.33 -7.49 -10.39
N GLY A 3 7.47 -7.13 -9.43
CA GLY A 3 7.26 -5.72 -9.05
C GLY A 3 8.50 -5.00 -8.53
N LEU A 4 9.32 -5.68 -7.70
CA LEU A 4 10.58 -5.09 -7.22
C LEU A 4 11.62 -4.97 -8.36
N ALA A 5 11.65 -5.93 -9.29
CA ALA A 5 12.51 -5.84 -10.46
C ALA A 5 12.14 -4.64 -11.34
N VAL A 6 10.84 -4.39 -11.55
CA VAL A 6 10.36 -3.18 -12.24
C VAL A 6 10.81 -1.92 -11.52
N ALA A 7 10.70 -1.86 -10.19
CA ALA A 7 11.15 -0.73 -9.40
C ALA A 7 12.67 -0.50 -9.49
N ALA A 8 13.47 -1.57 -9.47
CA ALA A 8 14.92 -1.49 -9.62
C ALA A 8 15.35 -0.94 -10.99
N LEU A 9 14.51 -1.09 -12.02
CA LEU A 9 14.71 -0.52 -13.36
C LEU A 9 14.12 0.90 -13.51
N GLY A 10 13.63 1.51 -12.42
CA GLY A 10 13.03 2.85 -12.42
C GLY A 10 11.54 2.89 -12.80
N GLY A 11 10.88 1.74 -12.95
CA GLY A 11 9.45 1.65 -13.23
C GLY A 11 8.58 1.73 -11.96
N SER A 12 7.28 1.96 -12.15
CA SER A 12 6.29 1.97 -11.07
C SER A 12 5.31 0.78 -11.19
N PRO A 13 5.48 -0.30 -10.40
CA PRO A 13 4.69 -1.52 -10.54
C PRO A 13 3.24 -1.40 -10.02
N LEU A 14 2.86 -0.26 -9.41
CA LEU A 14 1.55 0.00 -8.82
C LEU A 14 0.92 1.31 -9.33
N ALA A 15 1.29 1.75 -10.54
CA ALA A 15 0.98 3.09 -11.06
C ALA A 15 -0.53 3.44 -11.12
N GLU A 16 -1.29 2.96 -12.11
CA GLU A 16 -2.67 3.40 -12.34
C GLU A 16 -3.75 2.45 -11.79
N HIS A 17 -3.48 1.15 -11.75
CA HIS A 17 -4.48 0.15 -11.33
C HIS A 17 -4.59 0.01 -9.81
N GLY A 18 -3.71 0.67 -9.05
CA GLY A 18 -3.68 0.64 -7.60
C GLY A 18 -3.36 -0.74 -7.01
N VAL A 19 -3.45 -0.77 -5.67
CA VAL A 19 -3.06 -1.91 -4.83
C VAL A 19 -4.24 -2.86 -4.60
N GLY A 20 -5.35 -2.32 -4.08
CA GLY A 20 -6.54 -3.10 -3.76
C GLY A 20 -6.32 -4.19 -2.71
N ARG A 21 -7.33 -5.04 -2.50
CA ARG A 21 -7.31 -6.11 -1.49
C ARG A 21 -6.37 -7.28 -1.80
N ASN A 22 -5.61 -7.21 -2.88
CA ASN A 22 -4.72 -8.28 -3.27
C ASN A 22 -3.49 -8.29 -2.33
N ALA A 23 -3.32 -9.37 -1.56
CA ALA A 23 -2.26 -9.48 -0.56
C ALA A 23 -0.84 -9.32 -1.16
N VAL A 24 -0.62 -9.79 -2.39
CA VAL A 24 0.68 -9.65 -3.08
C VAL A 24 0.96 -8.17 -3.37
N LYS A 25 -0.04 -7.42 -3.84
CA LYS A 25 0.10 -5.98 -4.09
C LYS A 25 0.27 -5.19 -2.80
N GLN A 26 -0.44 -5.53 -1.72
CA GLN A 26 -0.29 -4.87 -0.42
C GLN A 26 1.10 -5.11 0.18
N ALA A 27 1.63 -6.32 0.07
CA ALA A 27 3.00 -6.63 0.47
C ALA A 27 4.02 -5.87 -0.39
N LEU A 28 3.79 -5.75 -1.70
CA LEU A 28 4.62 -4.95 -2.59
C LEU A 28 4.60 -3.47 -2.22
N LEU A 29 3.42 -2.89 -1.92
CA LEU A 29 3.31 -1.51 -1.45
C LEU A 29 4.20 -1.29 -0.21
N ALA A 30 4.10 -2.17 0.78
CA ALA A 30 4.89 -2.08 2.00
C ALA A 30 6.41 -2.15 1.75
N GLN A 31 6.84 -2.93 0.75
CA GLN A 31 8.25 -2.99 0.34
C GLN A 31 8.70 -1.71 -0.38
N LEU A 32 7.84 -1.08 -1.17
CA LEU A 32 8.16 0.13 -1.93
C LEU A 32 8.21 1.39 -1.06
N VAL A 33 7.29 1.55 -0.12
CA VAL A 33 7.21 2.76 0.74
C VAL A 33 7.90 2.58 2.09
N GLY A 34 8.26 1.35 2.44
CA GLY A 34 8.91 1.01 3.70
C GLY A 34 8.02 1.16 4.93
N ALA A 35 8.59 0.85 6.10
CA ALA A 35 7.86 0.88 7.37
C ALA A 35 7.37 2.30 7.73
N ALA A 36 8.16 3.33 7.45
CA ALA A 36 7.80 4.72 7.73
C ALA A 36 6.59 5.17 6.89
N GLY A 37 6.62 4.95 5.57
CA GLY A 37 5.48 5.28 4.71
C GLY A 37 4.21 4.52 5.08
N MET A 38 4.33 3.24 5.45
CA MET A 38 3.18 2.48 5.95
C MET A 38 2.62 3.04 7.27
N ALA A 39 3.49 3.51 8.18
CA ALA A 39 3.07 4.12 9.44
C ALA A 39 2.35 5.46 9.20
N GLU A 40 2.85 6.29 8.29
CA GLU A 40 2.21 7.54 7.89
C GLU A 40 0.83 7.32 7.28
N MET A 41 0.70 6.34 6.35
CA MET A 41 -0.61 5.98 5.78
C MET A 41 -1.60 5.52 6.85
N ARG A 42 -1.14 4.75 7.85
CA ARG A 42 -1.98 4.32 8.99
C ARG A 42 -2.38 5.50 9.87
N ALA A 43 -1.47 6.43 10.14
CA ALA A 43 -1.75 7.62 10.93
C ALA A 43 -2.80 8.51 10.25
N ILE A 44 -2.65 8.77 8.95
CA ILE A 44 -3.63 9.52 8.15
C ILE A 44 -4.99 8.80 8.16
N LYS A 45 -4.99 7.47 7.96
CA LYS A 45 -6.22 6.67 8.00
C LYS A 45 -6.94 6.78 9.35
N ALA A 46 -6.20 6.68 10.45
CA ALA A 46 -6.75 6.76 11.80
C ALA A 46 -7.30 8.16 12.13
N ALA A 47 -6.64 9.21 11.65
CA ALA A 47 -7.10 10.60 11.83
C ALA A 47 -8.40 10.89 11.07
N LEU A 48 -8.53 10.37 9.84
CA LEU A 48 -9.68 10.66 8.96
C LEU A 48 -10.85 9.67 9.14
N ASP A 49 -10.57 8.43 9.52
CA ASP A 49 -11.58 7.38 9.70
C ASP A 49 -11.25 6.50 10.91
N PRO A 50 -11.38 7.06 12.13
CA PRO A 50 -11.04 6.36 13.38
C PRO A 50 -11.90 5.11 13.62
N THR A 51 -13.07 5.02 12.99
CA THR A 51 -13.98 3.86 13.08
C THR A 51 -13.83 2.85 11.95
N GLY A 52 -12.93 3.10 10.98
CA GLY A 52 -12.61 2.16 9.91
C GLY A 52 -13.73 1.88 8.90
N LYS A 53 -14.66 2.83 8.66
CA LYS A 53 -15.80 2.66 7.75
C LYS A 53 -15.42 2.77 6.27
N LEU A 54 -14.44 3.61 5.94
CA LEU A 54 -14.07 3.93 4.56
C LEU A 54 -13.08 2.91 4.00
N ALA A 55 -13.52 2.12 3.01
CA ALA A 55 -12.67 1.19 2.26
C ALA A 55 -11.79 0.25 3.14
N PRO A 56 -12.38 -0.46 4.12
CA PRO A 56 -11.62 -1.33 5.01
C PRO A 56 -10.94 -2.47 4.24
N GLY A 57 -9.68 -2.75 4.58
CA GLY A 57 -8.90 -3.83 3.99
C GLY A 57 -8.33 -3.55 2.60
N VAL A 58 -8.56 -2.37 2.01
CA VAL A 58 -8.16 -2.08 0.62
C VAL A 58 -6.66 -1.81 0.48
N LEU A 59 -6.07 -0.89 1.25
CA LEU A 59 -4.62 -0.68 1.23
C LEU A 59 -3.94 -1.32 2.44
N LEU A 60 -4.58 -1.21 3.60
CA LEU A 60 -4.13 -1.73 4.87
C LEU A 60 -4.92 -3.01 5.15
N ALA A 61 -4.23 -4.14 5.19
CA ALA A 61 -4.83 -5.41 5.60
C ALA A 61 -5.52 -5.25 6.96
N ARG A 62 -6.64 -5.97 7.14
CA ARG A 62 -7.33 -6.08 8.43
C ARG A 62 -6.46 -6.83 9.44
#